data_AF-A0A392SV31-F1
#
_entry.id   AF-A0A392SV31-F1
#
_cell.length_a   1.000
_cell.length_b   1.000
_cell.length_c   1.000
_cell.angle_alpha   90.00
_cell.angle_beta   90.00
_cell.angle_gamma   90.00
#
_symmetry.space_group_name_H-M   'P 1'
#
loop_
_entity.id
_entity.type
_entity.pdbx_description
1 polymer ?
#
loop_
_entity_poly.entity_id
_entity_poly.type
_entity_poly.pdbx_seq_one_letter_code
_entity_poly.pdbx_strand_id
1 'polypeptide(L)' 'MRASQSRQKSYHDRRRKDIEFQEGDHVFLRVTSTTGVGRALKSKKLTSRFI' A
#
# COMPACT_ATOMS: atom_id res chain seq x y z
N MET A 1 16.04 -13.03 -22.51
CA MET A 1 14.58 -13.13 -22.31
C MET A 1 14.16 -13.72 -20.96
N ARG A 2 14.89 -14.70 -20.38
CA ARG A 2 14.53 -15.30 -19.08
C ARG A 2 14.67 -14.37 -17.86
N ALA A 3 15.63 -13.45 -17.88
CA ALA A 3 15.88 -12.51 -16.77
C ALA A 3 14.73 -11.51 -16.53
N SER A 4 14.08 -11.03 -17.60
CA SER A 4 12.91 -10.14 -17.46
C SER A 4 11.68 -10.89 -16.94
N GLN A 5 11.46 -12.13 -17.39
CA GLN A 5 10.36 -12.97 -16.90
C GLN A 5 10.54 -13.38 -15.44
N SER A 6 11.76 -13.74 -15.00
CA SER A 6 12.00 -14.09 -13.59
C SER A 6 11.80 -12.86 -12.68
N ARG A 7 12.23 -11.67 -13.14
CA ARG A 7 12.01 -10.41 -12.42
C ARG A 7 10.53 -10.05 -12.31
N GLN A 8 9.75 -10.19 -13.39
CA GLN A 8 8.30 -9.98 -13.34
C GLN A 8 7.59 -10.96 -12.41
N LYS A 9 8.00 -12.23 -12.43
CA LYS A 9 7.44 -13.28 -11.58
C LYS A 9 7.73 -13.04 -10.10
N SER A 10 8.97 -12.66 -9.77
CA SER A 10 9.36 -12.25 -8.41
C SER A 10 8.51 -11.09 -7.86
N TYR A 11 8.25 -10.05 -8.67
CA TYR A 11 7.37 -8.95 -8.26
C TYR A 11 5.92 -9.40 -8.06
N HIS A 12 5.43 -10.32 -8.90
CA HIS A 12 4.09 -10.87 -8.78
C HIS A 12 3.94 -11.75 -7.53
N ASP A 13 4.91 -12.61 -7.27
CA ASP A 13 4.90 -13.56 -6.14
C ASP A 13 5.02 -12.80 -4.81
N ARG A 14 5.84 -11.73 -4.74
CA ARG A 14 5.93 -10.86 -3.56
C ARG A 14 4.65 -10.09 -3.24
N ARG A 15 3.87 -9.71 -4.26
CA ARG A 15 2.59 -8.97 -4.08
C ARG A 15 1.40 -9.87 -3.72
N ARG A 16 1.57 -11.19 -3.80
CA ARG A 16 0.53 -12.19 -3.51
C ARG A 16 0.72 -12.93 -2.19
N LYS A 17 1.81 -12.64 -1.46
CA LYS A 17 1.98 -13.15 -0.10
C LYS A 17 1.25 -12.23 0.86
N ASP A 18 0.53 -12.82 1.80
CA ASP A 18 0.06 -12.11 2.98
C ASP A 18 1.29 -11.54 3.71
N ILE A 19 1.28 -10.24 3.94
CA ILE A 19 2.36 -9.57 4.66
C ILE A 19 2.07 -9.79 6.15
N GLU A 20 2.90 -10.60 6.79
CA GLU A 20 2.92 -10.75 8.23
C GLU A 20 3.81 -9.65 8.83
N PHE A 21 3.29 -8.94 9.82
CA PHE A 21 4.02 -7.89 10.53
C PHE A 21 4.44 -8.42 11.90
N GLN A 22 5.65 -8.08 12.34
CA GLN A 22 6.13 -8.37 13.68
C GLN A 22 6.03 -7.13 14.58
N GLU A 23 5.97 -7.36 15.89
CA GLU A 23 6.04 -6.28 16.87
C GLU A 23 7.36 -5.51 16.71
N GLY A 24 7.28 -4.19 16.49
CA GLY A 24 8.43 -3.32 16.21
C GLY A 24 8.62 -2.92 14.75
N ASP A 25 7.87 -3.53 13.81
CA ASP A 25 7.90 -3.12 12.41
C ASP A 25 7.25 -1.74 12.22
N HIS A 26 7.89 -0.89 11.43
CA HIS A 26 7.34 0.41 11.03
C HIS A 26 6.48 0.25 9.77
N VAL A 27 5.17 0.34 9.94
CA VAL A 27 4.19 0.18 8.86
C VAL A 27 3.39 1.44 8.65
N PHE A 28 3.06 1.73 7.40
CA PHE A 28 2.20 2.85 7.03
C PHE A 28 0.80 2.34 6.71
N LEU A 29 -0.22 2.85 7.40
CA LEU A 29 -1.61 2.47 7.13
C LEU A 29 -2.21 3.39 6.08
N ARG A 30 -2.70 2.81 4.97
CA ARG A 30 -3.40 3.60 3.95
C ARG A 30 -4.77 4.04 4.45
N VAL A 31 -4.94 5.34 4.69
CA VAL A 31 -6.18 5.95 5.15
C VAL A 31 -6.93 6.64 4.01
N THR A 32 -8.25 6.45 3.98
CA THR A 32 -9.16 7.31 3.21
C THR A 32 -9.49 8.52 4.06
N SER A 33 -9.12 9.70 3.57
CA SER A 33 -9.39 10.93 4.30
C SER A 33 -10.91 11.19 4.30
N THR A 34 -11.55 11.03 5.45
CA THR A 34 -12.97 11.33 5.70
C THR A 34 -13.01 12.38 6.80
N THR A 35 -13.52 13.57 6.52
CA THR A 35 -13.65 14.63 7.52
C THR A 35 -15.10 14.69 7.94
N GLY A 36 -15.41 13.92 8.99
CA GLY A 36 -16.74 13.86 9.61
C GLY A 36 -17.61 12.68 9.15
N VAL A 37 -18.72 12.48 9.86
CA VAL A 37 -19.70 11.43 9.56
C VAL A 37 -20.34 11.73 8.20
N GLY A 38 -20.08 10.87 7.22
CA GLY A 38 -20.73 10.90 5.91
C GLY A 38 -20.11 11.81 4.84
N ARG A 39 -18.94 12.43 5.07
CA ARG A 39 -18.25 13.24 4.02
C ARG A 39 -16.84 12.73 3.73
N ALA A 40 -16.65 12.19 2.53
CA ALA A 40 -15.32 11.93 1.99
C ALA A 40 -14.62 13.26 1.71
N LEU A 41 -13.38 13.43 2.20
CA LEU A 41 -12.54 14.50 1.69
C LEU A 41 -12.25 14.17 0.23
N LYS A 42 -12.52 15.11 -0.68
CA LYS A 42 -11.89 15.06 -2.00
C LYS A 42 -10.38 15.09 -1.72
N SER A 43 -9.70 13.97 -1.94
CA SER A 43 -8.24 13.91 -1.77
C SER A 43 -7.64 15.03 -2.61
N LYS A 44 -7.05 16.04 -1.97
CA LYS A 44 -6.35 17.08 -2.69
C LYS A 44 -5.10 16.44 -3.30
N LYS A 45 -4.72 16.86 -4.50
CA LYS A 45 -3.50 16.37 -5.14
C LYS A 45 -2.33 16.59 -4.17
N LEU A 46 -1.48 15.58 -3.99
CA LEU A 46 -0.30 15.58 -3.10
C LEU A 46 -0.55 15.49 -1.59
N THR A 47 -1.77 15.22 -1.10
CA THR A 47 -1.96 14.91 0.33
C THR A 47 -1.52 13.50 0.67
N SER A 48 -0.83 13.31 1.81
CA SER A 48 -0.53 11.97 2.31
C SER A 48 -1.80 11.17 2.51
N ARG A 49 -1.77 9.90 2.09
CA ARG A 49 -2.82 8.90 2.34
C ARG A 49 -2.37 7.85 3.35
N PHE A 50 -1.29 8.13 4.07
CA PHE A 50 -0.66 7.22 4.99
C PHE A 50 -0.48 7.91 6.34
N ILE A 51 -0.83 7.19 7.40
CA ILE A 51 -0.45 7.48 8.79
C ILE A 51 0.59 6.49 9.25
#